data_AF-A0A2A3YFG2-F1
#
_entry.id   AF-A0A2A3YFG2-F1
#
_cell.length_a   1.000
_cell.length_b   1.000
_cell.length_c   1.000
_cell.angle_alpha   90.00
_cell.angle_beta   90.00
_cell.angle_gamma   90.00
#
_symmetry.space_group_name_H-M   'P 1'
#
loop_
_entity.id
_entity.type
_entity.pdbx_description
1 polymer ?
#
loop_
_entity_poly.entity_id
_entity_poly.type
_entity_poly.pdbx_seq_one_letter_code
_entity_poly.pdbx_strand_id
1 'polypeptide(L)' 'MEHDKLLETIRSVIEHRPDSDVSHRPEDYDLEAIVAEVNQVTGGADASGLDPEQYWRIVEKHRRP' A
#
# COMPACT_ATOMS: atom_id res chain seq x y z
N MET A 1 -4.63 -0.43 15.51
CA MET A 1 -4.95 -1.19 14.29
C MET A 1 -3.96 -2.34 14.21
N GLU A 2 -4.42 -3.56 14.00
CA GLU A 2 -3.53 -4.73 13.90
C GLU A 2 -2.79 -4.66 12.55
N HIS A 3 -1.46 -4.77 12.60
CA HIS A 3 -0.56 -4.71 11.45
C HIS A 3 -1.03 -5.59 10.28
N ASP A 4 -1.59 -6.77 10.58
CA ASP A 4 -2.20 -7.71 9.64
C ASP A 4 -3.29 -7.07 8.77
N LYS A 5 -4.18 -6.28 9.38
CA LYS A 5 -5.31 -5.65 8.67
C LYS A 5 -4.83 -4.63 7.63
N LEU A 6 -3.73 -3.92 7.93
CA LEU A 6 -3.14 -2.98 6.99
C LEU A 6 -2.48 -3.72 5.82
N LEU A 7 -1.79 -4.83 6.10
CA LEU A 7 -1.21 -5.69 5.05
C LEU A 7 -2.28 -6.25 4.10
N GLU A 8 -3.39 -6.77 4.64
CA GLU A 8 -4.51 -7.26 3.83
C GLU A 8 -5.12 -6.14 2.97
N THR A 9 -5.23 -4.94 3.53
CA THR A 9 -5.72 -3.76 2.79
C THR A 9 -4.78 -3.43 1.63
N ILE A 10 -3.46 -3.36 1.87
CA ILE A 10 -2.46 -3.08 0.82
C ILE A 10 -2.55 -4.14 -0.29
N ARG A 11 -2.62 -5.43 0.08
CA ARG A 11 -2.74 -6.53 -0.89
C ARG A 11 -3.98 -6.36 -1.77
N SER A 12 -5.13 -6.13 -1.14
CA SER A 12 -6.39 -5.93 -1.86
C SER A 12 -6.33 -4.75 -2.82
N VAL A 13 -5.74 -3.61 -2.42
CA VAL A 13 -5.57 -2.43 -3.28
C VAL A 13 -4.66 -2.73 -4.47
N ILE A 14 -3.56 -3.48 -4.27
CA ILE A 14 -2.66 -3.90 -5.35
C ILE A 14 -3.39 -4.83 -6.34
N GLU A 15 -4.07 -5.86 -5.83
CA GLU A 15 -4.76 -6.86 -6.65
C GLU A 15 -5.95 -6.29 -7.43
N HIS A 16 -6.64 -5.29 -6.85
CA HIS A 16 -7.85 -4.70 -7.43
C HIS A 16 -7.63 -3.34 -8.07
N ARG A 17 -6.38 -2.91 -8.36
CA ARG A 17 -6.12 -1.63 -9.05
C ARG A 17 -6.85 -1.65 -10.41
N PRO A 18 -7.91 -0.85 -10.59
CA PRO A 18 -8.77 -0.96 -11.77
C PRO A 18 -8.14 -0.35 -13.04
N ASP A 19 -7.01 0.35 -12.89
CA ASP A 19 -6.50 1.32 -13.88
C ASP A 19 -5.01 1.12 -14.19
N SER A 20 -4.56 -0.12 -14.36
CA SER A 20 -3.21 -0.35 -14.90
C SER A 20 -3.18 -1.45 -15.94
N ASP A 21 -2.71 -1.04 -17.13
CA ASP A 21 -2.15 -1.93 -18.16
C ASP A 21 -1.03 -2.83 -17.61
N VAL A 22 -0.48 -2.47 -16.45
CA VAL A 22 0.52 -3.23 -15.70
C VAL A 22 -0.16 -4.16 -14.71
N SER A 23 0.11 -5.46 -14.82
CA SER A 23 -0.26 -6.43 -13.78
C SER A 23 0.56 -6.13 -12.52
N HIS A 24 -0.09 -5.61 -11.49
CA HIS A 24 0.50 -5.37 -10.19
C HIS A 24 0.17 -6.54 -9.27
N ARG A 25 1.18 -7.28 -8.80
CA ARG A 25 0.98 -8.34 -7.81
C ARG A 25 1.58 -7.92 -6.48
N PRO A 26 0.97 -8.26 -5.33
CA PRO A 26 1.52 -7.89 -4.03
C PRO A 26 2.95 -8.40 -3.78
N GLU A 27 3.34 -9.49 -4.44
CA GLU A 27 4.70 -10.06 -4.41
C GLU A 27 5.77 -9.15 -5.05
N ASP A 28 5.37 -8.27 -5.98
CA ASP A 28 6.24 -7.28 -6.62
C ASP A 28 6.55 -6.08 -5.70
N TYR A 29 5.95 -6.03 -4.51
CA TYR A 29 6.02 -4.90 -3.60
C TYR A 29 6.56 -5.30 -2.25
N ASP A 30 7.30 -4.39 -1.63
CA ASP A 30 7.70 -4.56 -0.24
C ASP A 30 6.60 -4.09 0.71
N LEU A 31 5.64 -4.98 0.98
CA LEU A 31 4.45 -4.67 1.77
C LEU A 31 4.79 -4.16 3.17
N GLU A 32 5.84 -4.68 3.81
CA GLU A 32 6.25 -4.22 5.14
C GLU A 32 6.80 -2.79 5.11
N ALA A 33 7.60 -2.45 4.09
CA ALA A 33 8.08 -1.08 3.90
C ALA A 33 6.91 -0.11 3.63
N ILE A 34 5.91 -0.55 2.86
CA ILE A 34 4.67 0.22 2.62
C ILE A 34 3.92 0.44 3.92
N VAL A 35 3.71 -0.60 4.74
CA VAL A 35 3.05 -0.47 6.06
C VAL A 35 3.81 0.51 6.95
N ALA A 36 5.14 0.41 6.99
CA ALA A 36 5.97 1.29 7.82
C ALA A 36 5.86 2.75 7.36
N GLU A 37 5.92 3.00 6.04
CA GLU A 37 5.80 4.35 5.49
C GLU A 37 4.39 4.92 5.67
N VAL A 38 3.34 4.14 5.44
CA VAL A 38 1.95 4.54 5.72
C VAL A 38 1.79 4.95 7.18
N ASN A 39 2.28 4.13 8.13
CA ASN A 39 2.25 4.48 9.54
C ASN A 39 3.05 5.75 9.88
N GLN A 40 4.18 5.99 9.22
CA GLN A 40 4.95 7.22 9.42
C GLN A 40 4.20 8.45 8.92
N VAL A 41 3.55 8.38 7.75
CA VAL A 41 2.81 9.50 7.18
C VAL A 41 1.53 9.78 7.96
N THR A 42 0.81 8.74 8.40
CA THR A 42 -0.43 8.90 9.17
C THR A 42 -0.20 9.11 10.67
N GLY A 43 1.04 9.01 11.15
CA GLY A 43 1.36 9.06 12.58
C GLY A 43 0.80 7.86 13.38
N GLY A 44 0.65 6.70 12.73
CA GLY A 44 0.09 5.47 13.31
C GLY A 44 -1.43 5.34 13.20
N ALA A 45 -2.08 6.22 12.43
CA ALA A 45 -3.51 6.15 12.13
C ALA A 45 -3.80 5.31 10.87
N ASP A 46 -5.08 4.95 10.67
CA ASP A 46 -5.57 4.21 9.50
C ASP A 46 -5.19 4.85 8.16
N ALA A 47 -4.82 4.00 7.19
CA ALA A 47 -4.59 4.40 5.80
C ALA A 47 -5.78 5.12 5.17
N SER A 48 -6.98 5.02 5.78
CA SER A 48 -8.17 5.79 5.46
C SER A 48 -7.98 7.31 5.52
N GLY A 49 -6.94 7.80 6.21
CA GLY A 49 -6.57 9.21 6.21
C GLY A 49 -5.75 9.65 5.00
N LEU A 50 -5.29 8.72 4.16
CA LEU A 50 -4.57 9.00 2.93
C LEU A 50 -5.52 8.97 1.74
N ASP A 51 -5.39 9.96 0.86
CA ASP A 51 -6.03 9.91 -0.45
C ASP A 51 -5.54 8.68 -1.23
N PRO A 52 -6.40 8.04 -2.04
CA PRO A 52 -6.02 6.87 -2.84
C PRO A 52 -4.76 7.10 -3.68
N GLU A 53 -4.61 8.27 -4.30
CA GLU A 53 -3.41 8.62 -5.09
C GLU A 53 -2.15 8.74 -4.23
N GLN A 54 -2.25 9.30 -3.01
CA GLN A 54 -1.10 9.40 -2.11
C GLN A 54 -0.65 8.02 -1.63
N TYR A 55 -1.63 7.20 -1.24
CA TYR A 55 -1.39 5.81 -0.89
C TYR A 55 -0.68 5.06 -2.02
N TRP A 56 -1.10 5.33 -3.26
CA TRP A 56 -0.51 4.69 -4.42
C TRP A 56 0.91 5.13 -4.75
N ARG A 57 1.23 6.41 -4.56
CA ARG A 57 2.62 6.88 -4.66
C ARG A 57 3.54 6.17 -3.67
N ILE A 58 3.05 5.91 -2.45
CA ILE A 58 3.81 5.15 -1.45
C ILE A 58 4.02 3.71 -1.94
N VAL A 59 2.97 3.07 -2.43
CA VAL A 59 3.08 1.68 -2.93
C VAL A 59 4.03 1.58 -4.13
N GLU A 60 3.89 2.45 -5.13
CA GLU A 60 4.75 2.44 -6.33
C GLU A 60 6.22 2.71 -6.00
N LYS A 61 6.51 3.52 -4.98
CA LYS A 61 7.88 3.78 -4.51
C LYS A 61 8.58 2.52 -3.96
N HIS A 62 7.81 1.61 -3.37
CA HIS A 62 8.32 0.38 -2.75
C HIS A 62 8.18 -0.86 -3.65
N ARG A 63 8.03 -0.65 -4.96
CA ARG A 63 8.08 -1.73 -5.94
C ARG A 63 9.50 -2.32 -5.99
N ARG A 64 9.59 -3.64 -5.91
CA ARG A 64 10.85 -4.37 -6.08
C ARG A 64 11.32 -4.31 -7.54
N PRO A 65 12.63 -4.15 -7.79
CA PRO A 65 13.19 -4.11 -9.14
C PRO A 65 13.09 -5.45 -9.87
#